data_AF-A0A7V7X6K5-F1
#
_entry.id   AF-A0A7V7X6K5-F1
#
_cell.length_a   1.000
_cell.length_b   1.000
_cell.length_c   1.000
_cell.angle_alpha   90.00
_cell.angle_beta   90.00
_cell.angle_gamma   90.00
#
_symmetry.space_group_name_H-M   'P 1'
#
loop_
_entity.id
_entity.type
_entity.pdbx_description
1 polymer ?
#
loop_
_entity_poly.entity_id
_entity_poly.type
_entity_poly.pdbx_seq_one_letter_code
_entity_poly.pdbx_strand_id
1 'polypeptide(L)'
;METYKSLEIWTAQTLCDLGILASVISCLLHIGRPYFERILSRFTLRVAADLWWMMYVLLRDGSLFLAVLFGFLNLNLDLMADIKIGLPFIPFGTVALAAALAVKVFHNTEDINKAFRFTTYLVVIGGVFNIVGYVFVMEGPGSEYAVAQTAFWQTLHSWRSNKNPELSVMTFYSSFLMLSVIGVFAVVKAVRLYSKLIKEGSKNVQS
;
A
#
# COMPACT_ATOMS: atom_id res chain seq x y z
N MET A 1 10.39 7.32 32.44
CA MET A 1 10.18 8.04 31.16
C MET A 1 10.58 7.17 29.96
N GLU A 2 11.67 6.38 30.05
CA GLU A 2 12.08 5.45 28.98
C GLU A 2 11.04 4.39 28.59
N THR A 3 10.32 3.81 29.56
CA THR A 3 9.34 2.73 29.29
C THR A 3 8.19 3.19 28.38
N TYR A 4 7.73 4.43 28.52
CA TYR A 4 6.65 4.98 27.69
C TYR A 4 7.10 5.21 26.25
N LYS A 5 8.32 5.77 26.06
CA LYS A 5 8.88 5.99 24.72
C LYS A 5 9.16 4.66 24.00
N SER A 6 9.68 3.65 24.71
CA SER A 6 9.90 2.32 24.12
C SER A 6 8.60 1.64 23.70
N LEU A 7 7.52 1.83 24.47
CA LEU A 7 6.20 1.29 24.11
C LEU A 7 5.64 1.95 22.85
N GLU A 8 5.76 3.28 22.76
CA GLU A 8 5.35 4.06 21.58
C GLU A 8 6.07 3.58 20.31
N ILE A 9 7.39 3.47 20.36
CA ILE A 9 8.23 2.98 19.24
C ILE A 9 7.80 1.56 18.84
N TRP A 10 7.59 0.68 19.82
CA TRP A 10 7.17 -0.69 19.56
C TRP A 10 5.79 -0.77 18.91
N THR A 11 4.81 0.01 19.40
CA THR A 11 3.47 0.05 18.83
C THR A 11 3.49 0.64 17.42
N ALA A 12 4.24 1.72 17.21
CA ALA A 12 4.38 2.34 15.89
C ALA A 12 5.02 1.39 14.87
N GLN A 13 6.13 0.73 15.24
CA GLN A 13 6.78 -0.28 14.41
C GLN A 13 5.82 -1.42 14.05
N THR A 14 5.08 -1.93 15.04
CA THR A 14 4.12 -3.02 14.83
C THR A 14 3.01 -2.62 13.86
N LEU A 15 2.47 -1.41 13.97
CA LEU A 15 1.45 -0.91 13.04
C LEU A 15 2.01 -0.76 11.62
N CYS A 16 3.24 -0.28 11.47
CA CYS A 16 3.90 -0.16 10.18
C CYS A 16 4.13 -1.53 9.54
N ASP A 17 4.60 -2.51 10.32
CA ASP A 17 4.83 -3.89 9.88
C ASP A 17 3.51 -4.57 9.49
N LEU A 18 2.40 -4.30 10.19
CA LEU A 18 1.07 -4.74 9.79
C LEU A 18 0.63 -4.14 8.45
N GLY A 19 0.97 -2.88 8.17
CA GLY A 19 0.74 -2.25 6.86
C GLY A 19 1.50 -2.94 5.73
N ILE A 20 2.77 -3.28 5.98
CA ILE A 20 3.61 -4.05 5.05
C ILE A 20 2.98 -5.43 4.81
N LEU A 21 2.61 -6.15 5.86
CA LEU A 21 1.95 -7.45 5.74
C LEU A 21 0.64 -7.36 4.94
N ALA A 22 -0.20 -6.37 5.24
CA ALA A 22 -1.44 -6.13 4.51
C ALA A 22 -1.19 -5.88 3.02
N SER A 23 -0.09 -5.20 2.66
CA SER A 23 0.28 -4.99 1.25
C SER A 23 0.65 -6.28 0.54
N VAL A 24 1.33 -7.20 1.22
CA VAL A 24 1.69 -8.52 0.68
C VAL A 24 0.44 -9.36 0.46
N ILE A 25 -0.45 -9.39 1.44
CA ILE A 25 -1.75 -10.07 1.33
C ILE A 25 -2.53 -9.49 0.14
N SER A 26 -2.61 -8.16 0.02
CA SER A 26 -3.31 -7.51 -1.08
C SER A 26 -2.71 -7.87 -2.44
N CYS A 27 -1.37 -7.90 -2.55
CA CYS A 27 -0.66 -8.32 -3.75
C CYS A 27 -1.02 -9.76 -4.16
N LEU A 28 -0.94 -10.70 -3.21
CA LEU A 28 -1.30 -12.10 -3.46
C LEU A 28 -2.75 -12.27 -3.89
N LEU A 29 -3.68 -11.54 -3.25
CA LEU A 29 -5.10 -11.57 -3.60
C LEU A 29 -5.37 -11.00 -5.00
N HIS A 30 -4.69 -9.91 -5.40
CA HIS A 30 -4.85 -9.34 -6.75
C HIS A 30 -4.32 -10.28 -7.83
N ILE A 31 -3.19 -10.95 -7.60
CA ILE A 31 -2.65 -11.98 -8.51
C ILE A 31 -3.57 -13.21 -8.54
N GLY A 32 -4.11 -13.60 -7.38
CA GLY A 32 -4.94 -14.78 -7.22
C GLY A 32 -6.33 -14.70 -7.84
N ARG A 33 -6.79 -13.54 -8.32
CA ARG A 33 -8.14 -13.36 -8.87
C ARG A 33 -8.61 -14.47 -9.83
N PRO A 34 -7.85 -14.86 -10.87
CA PRO A 34 -8.31 -15.88 -11.83
C PRO A 34 -8.43 -17.28 -11.21
N TYR A 35 -7.77 -17.52 -10.08
CA TYR A 35 -7.92 -18.75 -9.32
C TYR A 35 -9.24 -18.75 -8.54
N PHE A 36 -9.58 -17.65 -7.88
CA PHE A 36 -10.87 -17.49 -7.18
C PHE A 36 -12.06 -17.63 -8.13
N GLU A 37 -12.00 -17.04 -9.33
CA GLU A 37 -13.06 -17.17 -10.35
C GLU A 37 -13.26 -18.63 -10.81
N ARG A 38 -12.18 -19.41 -10.94
CA ARG A 38 -12.25 -20.84 -11.27
C ARG A 38 -12.80 -21.72 -10.16
N ILE A 39 -12.61 -21.33 -8.90
CA ILE A 39 -13.24 -22.02 -7.76
C ILE A 39 -14.73 -21.70 -7.73
N LEU A 40 -15.08 -20.43 -7.94
CA LEU A 40 -16.47 -19.97 -7.94
C LEU A 40 -17.33 -20.75 -8.93
N SER A 41 -16.79 -21.04 -10.13
CA SER A 41 -17.49 -21.79 -11.18
C SER A 41 -17.77 -23.26 -10.81
N ARG A 42 -17.20 -23.77 -9.71
CA ARG A 42 -17.42 -25.15 -9.23
C ARG A 42 -18.45 -25.24 -8.11
N PHE A 43 -18.89 -24.11 -7.54
CA PHE A 43 -19.92 -24.13 -6.52
C PHE A 43 -21.29 -24.40 -7.13
N THR A 44 -21.95 -25.46 -6.65
CA THR A 44 -23.33 -25.82 -7.05
C THR A 44 -24.37 -24.94 -6.38
N LEU A 45 -24.06 -24.39 -5.20
CA LEU A 45 -24.94 -23.52 -4.44
C LEU A 45 -24.62 -22.04 -4.73
N ARG A 46 -25.57 -21.31 -5.34
CA ARG A 46 -25.41 -19.89 -5.68
C ARG A 46 -25.08 -19.02 -4.47
N VAL A 47 -25.74 -19.27 -3.33
CA VAL A 47 -25.53 -18.51 -2.09
C VAL A 47 -24.08 -18.64 -1.59
N ALA A 48 -23.51 -19.84 -1.67
CA ALA A 48 -22.12 -20.07 -1.25
C ALA A 48 -21.13 -19.36 -2.19
N ALA A 49 -21.40 -19.37 -3.50
CA ALA A 49 -20.62 -18.63 -4.47
C ALA A 49 -20.64 -17.12 -4.18
N ASP A 50 -21.83 -16.53 -4.01
CA ASP A 50 -21.97 -15.10 -3.75
C ASP A 50 -21.27 -14.67 -2.45
N LEU A 51 -21.40 -15.46 -1.38
CA LEU A 51 -20.71 -15.19 -0.10
C LEU A 51 -19.19 -15.29 -0.26
N TRP A 52 -18.69 -16.29 -0.98
CA TRP A 52 -17.26 -16.46 -1.23
C TRP A 52 -16.66 -15.32 -2.04
N TRP A 53 -17.39 -14.87 -3.07
CA TRP A 53 -16.99 -13.72 -3.88
C TRP A 53 -16.94 -12.44 -3.06
N MET A 54 -17.98 -12.19 -2.25
CA MET A 54 -18.03 -11.02 -1.37
C MET A 54 -16.87 -11.01 -0.36
N MET A 55 -16.60 -12.14 0.28
CA MET A 55 -15.45 -12.27 1.19
C MET A 55 -14.12 -12.00 0.50
N TYR A 56 -13.93 -12.53 -0.70
CA TYR A 56 -12.72 -12.26 -1.50
C TYR A 56 -12.56 -10.77 -1.82
N VAL A 57 -13.62 -10.10 -2.29
CA VAL A 57 -13.59 -8.66 -2.61
C VAL A 57 -13.28 -7.84 -1.35
N LEU A 58 -13.95 -8.16 -0.23
CA LEU A 58 -13.73 -7.48 1.06
C LEU A 58 -12.28 -7.64 1.53
N LEU A 59 -11.72 -8.85 1.50
CA LEU A 59 -10.34 -9.09 1.91
C LEU A 59 -9.33 -8.41 0.97
N ARG A 60 -9.56 -8.46 -0.34
CA ARG A 60 -8.68 -7.84 -1.34
C ARG A 60 -8.64 -6.32 -1.21
N ASP A 61 -9.79 -5.69 -1.00
CA ASP A 61 -9.94 -4.24 -0.99
C ASP A 61 -9.68 -3.66 0.40
N GLY A 62 -10.13 -4.37 1.44
CA GLY A 62 -9.82 -4.07 2.83
C GLY A 62 -8.33 -4.15 3.12
N SER A 63 -7.63 -5.20 2.66
CA SER A 63 -6.17 -5.29 2.83
C SER A 63 -5.41 -4.18 2.09
N LEU A 64 -5.85 -3.80 0.88
CA LEU A 64 -5.26 -2.67 0.16
C LEU A 64 -5.45 -1.36 0.92
N PHE A 65 -6.66 -1.12 1.43
CA PHE A 65 -6.99 0.06 2.20
C PHE A 65 -6.16 0.15 3.49
N LEU A 66 -6.08 -0.94 4.26
CA LEU A 66 -5.27 -1.01 5.47
C LEU A 66 -3.77 -0.80 5.19
N ALA A 67 -3.27 -1.38 4.10
CA ALA A 67 -1.88 -1.22 3.68
C ALA A 67 -1.53 0.24 3.37
N VAL A 68 -2.44 0.97 2.71
CA VAL A 68 -2.28 2.41 2.44
C VAL A 68 -2.40 3.22 3.74
N LEU A 69 -3.39 2.92 4.58
CA LEU A 69 -3.65 3.63 5.83
C LEU A 69 -2.44 3.57 6.78
N PHE A 70 -1.94 2.37 7.06
CA PHE A 70 -0.73 2.20 7.87
C PHE A 70 0.53 2.62 7.11
N GLY A 71 0.53 2.53 5.78
CA GLY A 71 1.59 3.07 4.94
C GLY A 71 1.80 4.57 5.13
N PHE A 72 0.75 5.35 5.39
CA PHE A 72 0.91 6.79 5.68
C PHE A 72 1.67 7.07 6.98
N LEU A 73 1.65 6.15 7.95
CA LEU A 73 2.45 6.28 9.17
C LEU A 73 3.95 6.20 8.86
N ASN A 74 4.35 5.37 7.89
CA ASN A 74 5.73 5.28 7.41
C ASN A 74 6.24 6.57 6.75
N LEU A 75 5.33 7.47 6.39
CA LEU A 75 5.62 8.74 5.72
C LEU A 75 5.63 9.92 6.69
N ASN A 76 5.75 9.66 7.99
CA ASN A 76 5.95 10.70 8.99
C ASN A 76 7.44 10.82 9.33
N LEU A 77 7.99 12.03 9.20
CA LEU A 77 9.42 12.30 9.38
C LEU A 77 9.90 12.00 10.81
N ASP A 78 9.04 12.22 11.81
CA ASP A 78 9.33 11.96 13.22
C ASP A 78 9.44 10.45 13.48
N LEU A 79 8.46 9.69 12.95
CA LEU A 79 8.50 8.23 12.97
C LEU A 79 9.72 7.69 12.22
N MET A 80 10.05 8.22 11.05
CA MET A 80 11.25 7.80 10.29
C MET A 80 12.56 7.98 11.08
N ALA A 81 12.64 8.95 11.99
CA ALA A 81 13.80 9.15 12.83
C ALA A 81 13.88 8.11 13.97
N ASP A 82 12.75 7.74 14.57
CA ASP A 82 12.69 6.89 15.76
C ASP A 82 12.53 5.38 15.45
N ILE A 83 11.90 5.00 14.33
CA ILE A 83 11.70 3.60 13.91
C ILE A 83 12.57 3.19 12.72
N LYS A 84 12.78 1.88 12.54
CA LYS A 84 13.58 1.33 11.43
C LYS A 84 12.72 1.15 10.19
N ILE A 85 12.72 2.11 9.27
CA ILE A 85 12.02 2.00 7.98
C ILE A 85 13.03 1.72 6.86
N GLY A 86 12.67 0.80 5.95
CA GLY A 86 13.46 0.44 4.78
C GLY A 86 13.35 1.44 3.63
N LEU A 87 14.29 2.39 3.54
CA LEU A 87 14.32 3.41 2.49
C LEU A 87 15.00 2.91 1.21
N PRO A 88 14.65 3.46 0.04
CA PRO A 88 13.45 4.26 -0.24
C PRO A 88 12.21 3.38 -0.52
N PHE A 89 12.36 2.05 -0.41
CA PHE A 89 11.41 1.07 -0.93
C PHE A 89 10.02 1.19 -0.28
N ILE A 90 9.93 1.21 1.05
CA ILE A 90 8.64 1.20 1.74
C ILE A 90 7.81 2.46 1.45
N PRO A 91 8.37 3.69 1.58
CA PRO A 91 7.69 4.92 1.18
C PRO A 91 7.17 4.91 -0.27
N PHE A 92 8.00 4.49 -1.22
CA PHE A 92 7.59 4.37 -2.63
C PHE A 92 6.59 3.25 -2.86
N GLY A 93 6.65 2.17 -2.07
CA GLY A 93 5.65 1.11 -2.04
C GLY A 93 4.29 1.67 -1.63
N THR A 94 4.23 2.44 -0.54
CA THR A 94 3.02 3.15 -0.10
C THR A 94 2.46 4.07 -1.18
N VAL A 95 3.31 4.84 -1.89
CA VAL A 95 2.87 5.70 -3.00
C VAL A 95 2.23 4.88 -4.12
N ALA A 96 2.84 3.75 -4.51
CA ALA A 96 2.30 2.86 -5.54
C ALA A 96 0.94 2.26 -5.12
N LEU A 97 0.78 1.84 -3.86
CA LEU A 97 -0.48 1.34 -3.31
C LEU A 97 -1.55 2.43 -3.24
N ALA A 98 -1.19 3.66 -2.85
CA ALA A 98 -2.10 4.80 -2.83
C ALA A 98 -2.57 5.16 -4.24
N ALA A 99 -1.68 5.10 -5.25
CA ALA A 99 -2.05 5.25 -6.65
C ALA A 99 -3.01 4.14 -7.10
N ALA A 100 -2.76 2.88 -6.71
CA ALA A 100 -3.65 1.77 -7.02
C ALA A 100 -5.05 2.00 -6.44
N LEU A 101 -5.12 2.42 -5.17
CA LEU A 101 -6.39 2.74 -4.50
C LEU A 101 -7.12 3.89 -5.20
N ALA A 102 -6.41 4.98 -5.55
CA ALA A 102 -7.00 6.11 -6.27
C ALA A 102 -7.58 5.69 -7.62
N VAL A 103 -6.86 4.88 -8.41
CA VAL A 103 -7.38 4.36 -9.69
C VAL A 103 -8.65 3.54 -9.46
N LYS A 104 -8.64 2.70 -8.42
CA LYS A 104 -9.74 1.79 -8.08
C LYS A 104 -11.02 2.51 -7.66
N VAL A 105 -10.89 3.64 -6.98
CA VAL A 105 -12.03 4.48 -6.57
C VAL A 105 -12.75 5.10 -7.79
N PHE A 106 -12.01 5.48 -8.84
CA PHE A 106 -12.58 6.21 -9.98
C PHE A 106 -12.85 5.38 -11.24
N HIS A 107 -12.34 4.15 -11.31
CA HIS A 107 -12.55 3.27 -12.45
C HIS A 107 -13.20 1.97 -12.01
N ASN A 108 -14.13 1.46 -12.82
CA ASN A 108 -14.65 0.12 -12.61
C ASN A 108 -13.53 -0.90 -12.90
N THR A 109 -12.89 -1.36 -11.83
CA THR A 109 -11.82 -2.37 -11.87
C THR A 109 -12.36 -3.79 -11.66
N GLU A 110 -13.69 -3.93 -11.54
CA GLU A 110 -14.33 -5.23 -11.38
C GLU A 110 -14.32 -6.03 -12.67
N ASP A 111 -14.34 -5.39 -13.84
CA ASP A 111 -14.20 -6.09 -15.12
C ASP A 111 -12.74 -6.36 -15.49
N ILE A 112 -12.49 -7.42 -16.27
CA ILE A 112 -11.17 -7.75 -16.82
C ILE A 112 -10.82 -6.73 -17.92
N ASN A 113 -10.47 -5.52 -17.48
CA ASN A 113 -10.18 -4.38 -18.31
C ASN A 113 -8.74 -3.89 -18.10
N LYS A 114 -8.31 -2.94 -18.95
CA LYS A 114 -6.99 -2.28 -18.81
C LYS A 114 -6.80 -1.68 -17.42
N ALA A 115 -7.86 -1.13 -16.82
CA ALA A 115 -7.84 -0.54 -15.48
C ALA A 115 -7.57 -1.59 -14.38
N PHE A 116 -8.12 -2.80 -14.50
CA PHE A 116 -7.81 -3.89 -13.58
C PHE A 116 -6.33 -4.29 -13.66
N ARG A 117 -5.80 -4.50 -14.87
CA ARG A 117 -4.38 -4.84 -15.07
C ARG A 117 -3.45 -3.77 -14.51
N PHE A 118 -3.76 -2.50 -14.78
CA PHE A 118 -2.98 -1.37 -14.28
C PHE A 118 -2.98 -1.31 -12.74
N THR A 119 -4.15 -1.48 -12.12
CA THR A 119 -4.28 -1.54 -10.65
C THR A 119 -3.47 -2.70 -10.10
N THR A 120 -3.57 -3.89 -10.69
CA THR A 120 -2.80 -5.06 -10.28
C THR A 120 -1.30 -4.80 -10.38
N TYR A 121 -0.81 -4.18 -11.45
CA TYR A 121 0.62 -3.84 -11.55
C TYR A 121 1.07 -2.88 -10.44
N LEU A 122 0.28 -1.84 -10.13
CA LEU A 122 0.60 -0.93 -9.03
C LEU A 122 0.62 -1.64 -7.68
N VAL A 123 -0.34 -2.53 -7.41
CA VAL A 123 -0.37 -3.32 -6.17
C VAL A 123 0.84 -4.25 -6.10
N VAL A 124 1.20 -4.92 -7.20
CA VAL A 124 2.36 -5.81 -7.24
C VAL A 124 3.65 -5.05 -7.02
N ILE A 125 3.84 -3.90 -7.68
CA ILE A 125 5.02 -3.04 -7.47
C ILE A 125 5.08 -2.59 -6.00
N GLY A 126 3.97 -2.13 -5.44
CA GLY A 126 3.90 -1.71 -4.04
C GLY A 126 4.23 -2.84 -3.07
N GLY A 127 3.67 -4.04 -3.29
CA GLY A 127 3.94 -5.22 -2.49
C GLY A 127 5.40 -5.70 -2.58
N VAL A 128 5.98 -5.72 -3.79
CA VAL A 128 7.39 -6.09 -3.99
C VAL A 128 8.32 -5.10 -3.29
N PHE A 129 8.05 -3.80 -3.40
CA PHE A 129 8.85 -2.78 -2.72
C PHE A 129 8.77 -2.95 -1.20
N ASN A 130 7.59 -3.20 -0.66
CA ASN A 130 7.41 -3.44 0.77
C ASN A 130 8.12 -4.72 1.24
N ILE A 131 8.06 -5.82 0.48
CA ILE A 131 8.80 -7.06 0.79
C ILE A 131 10.30 -6.81 0.77
N VAL A 132 10.81 -6.16 -0.28
CA VAL A 132 12.25 -5.90 -0.43
C VAL A 132 12.75 -5.00 0.70
N GLY A 133 12.04 -3.90 0.98
CA GLY A 133 12.38 -2.98 2.07
C GLY A 133 12.34 -3.68 3.43
N TYR A 134 11.31 -4.47 3.70
CA TYR A 134 11.19 -5.18 4.97
C TYR A 134 12.27 -6.24 5.14
N VAL A 135 12.38 -7.18 4.20
CA VAL A 135 13.28 -8.34 4.32
C VAL A 135 14.75 -7.90 4.25
N PHE A 136 15.13 -7.07 3.28
CA PHE A 136 16.54 -6.77 3.05
C PHE A 136 17.05 -5.53 3.79
N VAL A 137 16.21 -4.53 4.06
CA VAL A 137 16.67 -3.29 4.70
C VAL A 137 16.33 -3.26 6.19
N MET A 138 15.10 -3.64 6.57
CA MET A 138 14.69 -3.61 7.97
C MET A 138 15.23 -4.80 8.76
N GLU A 139 15.04 -6.03 8.28
CA GLU A 139 15.40 -7.24 9.04
C GLU A 139 16.77 -7.83 8.65
N GLY A 140 17.13 -7.82 7.36
CA GLY A 140 18.33 -8.47 6.84
C GLY A 140 19.65 -8.06 7.51
N PRO A 141 19.93 -6.76 7.76
CA PRO A 141 21.15 -6.31 8.44
C PRO A 141 21.11 -6.51 9.96
N GLY A 142 20.68 -7.70 10.41
CA GLY A 142 20.66 -8.14 11.80
C GLY A 142 22.05 -8.47 12.34
N SER A 143 22.13 -8.78 13.63
CA SER A 143 23.37 -9.15 14.34
C SER A 143 24.12 -10.31 13.67
N GLU A 144 23.39 -11.21 13.04
CA GLU A 144 23.88 -12.44 12.42
C GLU A 144 24.65 -12.13 11.12
N TYR A 145 24.12 -11.21 10.31
CA TYR A 145 24.71 -10.81 9.03
C TYR A 145 25.71 -9.67 9.18
N ALA A 146 25.65 -8.92 10.28
CA ALA A 146 26.66 -7.92 10.64
C ALA A 146 28.05 -8.53 10.87
N VAL A 147 28.14 -9.82 11.23
CA VAL A 147 29.41 -10.55 11.37
C VAL A 147 30.10 -10.73 10.02
N ALA A 148 29.35 -10.85 8.93
CA ALA A 148 29.90 -11.08 7.60
C ALA A 148 30.62 -9.83 7.03
N GLN A 149 30.36 -8.63 7.56
CA GLN A 149 31.01 -7.35 7.18
C GLN A 149 31.13 -7.11 5.66
N THR A 150 30.24 -7.69 4.86
CA THR A 150 30.28 -7.50 3.41
C THR A 150 29.72 -6.11 3.04
N ALA A 151 30.27 -5.50 1.98
CA ALA A 151 29.83 -4.19 1.50
C ALA A 151 28.32 -4.13 1.19
N PHE A 152 27.74 -5.26 0.79
CA PHE A 152 26.30 -5.40 0.56
C PHE A 152 25.47 -5.14 1.83
N TRP A 153 25.77 -5.84 2.93
CA TRP A 153 25.01 -5.70 4.18
C TRP A 153 25.20 -4.34 4.85
N GLN A 154 26.41 -3.76 4.73
CA GLN A 154 26.67 -2.40 5.21
C GLN A 154 25.88 -1.35 4.43
N THR A 155 25.78 -1.51 3.10
CA THR A 155 24.97 -0.62 2.25
C THR A 155 23.50 -0.70 2.65
N LEU A 156 22.94 -1.90 2.79
CA LEU A 156 21.54 -2.07 3.20
C LEU A 156 21.28 -1.53 4.61
N HIS A 157 22.21 -1.71 5.55
CA HIS A 157 22.10 -1.13 6.88
C HIS A 157 22.06 0.41 6.84
N SER A 158 22.82 1.02 5.92
CA SER A 158 22.84 2.48 5.72
C SER A 158 21.53 3.04 5.13
N TRP A 159 20.66 2.18 4.59
CA TRP A 159 19.37 2.58 4.03
C TRP A 159 18.22 2.51 5.05
N ARG A 160 18.51 2.19 6.31
CA ARG A 160 17.55 2.32 7.40
C ARG A 160 17.34 3.79 7.75
N SER A 161 16.09 4.20 7.93
CA SER A 161 15.72 5.59 8.20
C SER A 161 16.38 6.19 9.45
N ASN A 162 16.50 5.40 10.52
CA ASN A 162 17.15 5.80 11.77
C ASN A 162 18.69 5.86 11.71
N LYS A 163 19.31 5.42 10.61
CA LYS A 163 20.76 5.47 10.40
C LYS A 163 21.19 6.52 9.39
N ASN A 164 20.30 6.91 8.47
CA ASN A 164 20.59 7.89 7.43
C ASN A 164 19.48 8.94 7.34
N PRO A 165 19.56 10.03 8.13
CA PRO A 165 18.53 11.06 8.16
C PRO A 165 18.46 11.83 6.83
N GLU A 166 19.55 11.97 6.09
CA GLU A 166 19.56 12.64 4.79
C GLU A 166 18.69 11.88 3.78
N LEU A 167 18.87 10.56 3.68
CA LEU A 167 18.05 9.71 2.82
C LEU A 167 16.57 9.70 3.24
N SER A 168 16.30 9.74 4.57
CA SER A 168 14.94 9.86 5.11
C SER A 168 14.24 11.11 4.59
N VAL A 169 14.91 12.27 4.67
CA VAL A 169 14.36 13.55 4.23
C VAL A 169 14.12 13.55 2.72
N MET A 170 15.07 13.07 1.91
CA MET A 170 14.92 12.99 0.45
C MET A 170 13.75 12.08 0.06
N THR A 171 13.65 10.92 0.71
CA THR A 171 12.58 9.95 0.44
C THR A 171 11.22 10.50 0.86
N PHE A 172 11.15 11.17 2.01
CA PHE A 172 9.94 11.83 2.50
C PHE A 172 9.43 12.86 1.49
N TYR A 173 10.26 13.82 1.09
CA TYR A 173 9.82 14.87 0.15
C TYR A 173 9.41 14.30 -1.22
N SER A 174 10.16 13.31 -1.72
CA SER A 174 9.84 12.65 -2.99
C SER A 174 8.48 11.94 -2.91
N SER A 175 8.26 11.17 -1.85
CA SER A 175 7.01 10.43 -1.64
C SER A 175 5.83 11.37 -1.39
N PHE A 176 6.04 12.43 -0.62
CA PHE A 176 5.04 13.46 -0.33
C PHE A 176 4.61 14.20 -1.60
N LEU A 177 5.55 14.55 -2.48
CA LEU A 177 5.26 15.17 -3.77
C LEU A 177 4.41 14.23 -4.64
N MET A 178 4.80 12.96 -4.76
CA MET A 178 4.03 11.98 -5.54
C MET A 178 2.62 11.77 -4.98
N LEU A 179 2.47 11.67 -3.66
CA LEU A 179 1.16 11.56 -3.01
C LEU A 179 0.31 12.81 -3.17
N SER A 180 0.93 13.99 -3.14
CA SER A 180 0.23 15.25 -3.39
C SER A 180 -0.36 15.28 -4.81
N VAL A 181 0.40 14.82 -5.80
CA VAL A 181 -0.10 14.68 -7.18
C VAL A 181 -1.27 13.70 -7.26
N ILE A 182 -1.18 12.55 -6.59
CA ILE A 182 -2.26 11.56 -6.53
C ILE A 182 -3.51 12.14 -5.84
N GLY A 183 -3.32 12.88 -4.74
CA GLY A 183 -4.40 13.54 -4.01
C GLY A 183 -5.11 14.60 -4.85
N VAL A 184 -4.35 15.46 -5.53
CA VAL A 184 -4.91 16.45 -6.47
C VAL A 184 -5.68 15.76 -7.59
N PHE A 185 -5.12 14.71 -8.18
CA PHE A 185 -5.80 13.91 -9.20
C PHE A 185 -7.15 13.36 -8.69
N ALA A 186 -7.16 12.80 -7.46
CA ALA A 186 -8.36 12.25 -6.85
C ALA A 186 -9.43 13.32 -6.62
N VAL A 187 -9.05 14.48 -6.06
CA VAL A 187 -9.98 15.61 -5.84
C VAL A 187 -10.57 16.11 -7.14
N VAL A 188 -9.74 16.33 -8.18
CA VAL A 188 -10.21 16.80 -9.48
C VAL A 188 -11.20 15.81 -10.12
N LYS A 189 -10.92 14.50 -10.02
CA LYS A 189 -11.82 13.46 -10.52
C LYS A 189 -13.13 13.41 -9.75
N ALA A 190 -13.09 13.50 -8.42
CA ALA A 190 -14.27 13.52 -7.57
C ALA A 190 -15.18 14.72 -7.88
N VAL A 191 -14.60 15.93 -7.99
CA VAL A 191 -15.36 17.14 -8.34
C VAL A 191 -16.03 17.00 -9.71
N ARG A 192 -15.29 16.53 -10.73
CA ARG A 192 -15.86 16.33 -12.09
C ARG A 192 -17.00 15.32 -12.09
N LEU A 193 -16.86 14.24 -11.32
CA LEU A 193 -17.90 13.21 -11.20
C LEU A 193 -19.16 13.80 -10.55
N TYR A 194 -19.00 14.51 -9.44
CA TYR A 194 -20.12 15.15 -8.73
C TYR A 194 -20.83 16.20 -9.59
N SER A 195 -20.09 17.06 -10.29
CA SER A 195 -20.67 18.05 -11.21
C SER A 195 -21.46 17.41 -12.35
N LYS A 196 -21.01 16.26 -12.87
CA LYS A 196 -21.73 15.52 -13.92
C LYS A 196 -23.07 14.98 -13.40
N LEU A 197 -23.09 14.40 -12.21
CA LEU A 197 -24.30 13.88 -11.57
C LEU A 197 -25.36 14.98 -11.34
N ILE A 198 -24.94 16.17 -10.88
CA ILE A 198 -25.86 17.32 -10.73
C ILE A 198 -26.47 17.72 -12.07
N LYS A 199 -25.66 17.77 -13.14
CA LYS A 199 -26.12 18.18 -14.47
C LYS A 199 -27.12 17.19 -15.08
N GLU A 200 -26.95 15.90 -14.81
CA GLU A 200 -27.89 14.85 -15.25
C GLU A 200 -29.18 14.86 -14.43
N GLY A 201 -29.10 15.05 -13.11
CA GLY A 201 -30.27 15.20 -12.25
C GLY A 201 -31.16 16.39 -12.63
N SER A 202 -30.55 17.53 -13.00
CA SER A 202 -31.30 18.71 -13.46
C SER A 202 -32.02 18.51 -14.79
N LYS A 203 -31.55 17.60 -15.67
CA LYS A 203 -32.20 17.32 -16.96
C LYS A 203 -33.44 16.45 -16.81
N ASN A 204 -33.43 15.51 -15.86
CA ASN A 204 -34.54 14.58 -15.64
C ASN A 204 -35.75 15.21 -14.90
N VAL A 205 -35.57 16.38 -14.28
CA VAL A 205 -36.67 17.12 -13.60
C VAL A 205 -37.40 18.06 -14.56
N GLN A 206 -36.84 18.34 -15.75
CA GLN A 206 -37.41 19.25 -16.75
C GLN A 206 -38.11 18.53 -17.93
N SER A 207 -38.17 17.20 -17.93
CA SER A 207 -38.93 16.39 -18.90
C SER A 207 -40.17 15.77 -18.26
#